data_AF-A0AAW6HNQ1-F1
#
_entry.id   AF-A0AAW6HNQ1-F1
#
_cell.length_a   1.000
_cell.length_b   1.000
_cell.length_c   1.000
_cell.angle_alpha   90.00
_cell.angle_beta   90.00
_cell.angle_gamma   90.00
#
_symmetry.space_group_name_H-M   'P 1'
#
loop_
_entity.id
_entity.type
_entity.pdbx_description
1 polymer ?
#
loop_
_entity_poly.entity_id
_entity_poly.type
_entity_poly.pdbx_seq_one_letter_code
_entity_poly.pdbx_strand_id
1 'polypeptide(L)'
;MKQKTKKLLQLSFSLGFLATTALVATSCNQPKTVTPKPTNPMQPGNGSGSGTGETMQPGNGSGTGTGTTTTPDNSEAKNQLKVLIDKENDTVGLYNDYSIIKSSLVAAYNNAKEVSKKSTTTKDELTSAKTTLQAAIDKAAADKTIFDKENSELVEAYKELKIKLTNKDSTLSMIDNDSYIKTYISNLYTEASNIVTSGLQPTKALVVQDLKILNENIQSSTTNLEQKKEVVNQYSNFKKFVISETNFKGDTLYDKVSPDTQSIVAFSSNFDNSPDDYKWRTARRLIDKEEKTKSLEETNVSWIYNLNTKTEEGKIQASYDIEFEYYSGNSAKLYFPYKAITTEQGSNPSTKLSLNYKLNNDEVKSIDLTKAKVDAIEIAEIELTNLNFGLNKISFTTEAEKAAPMIGNIYITKSDKNPNDVYDDIFGNERTNDNPNQITVNFVKGYGLANKGIGVIRNGQKESTDIFKLTGKLDGVGTDKDYYLLGYLGNSVSPSDLTSSNQKYYTFYVNANEAGTYEISGVFWSGEKRGLSFWVDEYNNQLNDKHTKFKDLMLGNWMEKKIKIFNVDNKDDGGTGSLVLKQGLNKIIVSGKDSNKEAPNLGNVTFTLKESTEPTASTAAVSH
;
A
#
# COMPACT_ATOMS: atom_id res chain seq x y z
N MET A 1 38.59 -20.61 -21.20
CA MET A 1 37.90 -21.77 -20.58
C MET A 1 37.69 -21.51 -19.09
N LYS A 2 36.45 -21.21 -18.69
CA LYS A 2 35.74 -21.72 -17.51
C LYS A 2 34.49 -20.86 -17.28
N GLN A 3 33.35 -21.55 -17.36
CA GLN A 3 31.98 -21.06 -17.23
C GLN A 3 31.74 -20.41 -15.86
N LYS A 4 30.95 -19.33 -15.83
CA LYS A 4 30.20 -18.92 -14.64
C LYS A 4 28.71 -19.07 -14.91
N THR A 5 28.12 -19.91 -14.09
CA THR A 5 26.77 -20.47 -14.12
C THR A 5 25.74 -19.39 -13.78
N LYS A 6 24.73 -19.21 -14.64
CA LYS A 6 23.51 -18.45 -14.32
C LYS A 6 22.73 -19.26 -13.27
N LYS A 7 22.60 -18.73 -12.05
CA LYS A 7 21.66 -19.27 -11.05
C LYS A 7 20.25 -18.76 -11.37
N LEU A 8 19.40 -19.72 -11.65
CA LEU A 8 17.96 -19.61 -11.88
C LEU A 8 17.29 -19.19 -10.55
N LEU A 9 16.53 -18.09 -10.56
CA LEU A 9 15.66 -17.72 -9.45
C LEU A 9 14.43 -18.63 -9.52
N GLN A 10 14.40 -19.68 -8.69
CA GLN A 10 13.20 -20.51 -8.51
C GLN A 10 12.22 -19.76 -7.61
N LEU A 11 11.25 -19.08 -8.24
CA LEU A 11 10.02 -18.70 -7.56
C LEU A 11 9.10 -19.93 -7.55
N SER A 12 8.98 -20.59 -6.41
CA SER A 12 8.03 -21.68 -6.19
C SER A 12 6.60 -21.15 -6.21
N PHE A 13 5.96 -21.20 -7.38
CA PHE A 13 4.50 -21.12 -7.48
C PHE A 13 3.93 -22.51 -7.22
N SER A 14 3.22 -22.66 -6.11
CA SER A 14 2.36 -23.81 -5.83
C SER A 14 1.17 -23.80 -6.81
N LEU A 15 1.33 -24.54 -7.90
CA LEU A 15 0.31 -24.77 -8.91
C LEU A 15 -0.73 -25.76 -8.37
N GLY A 16 -1.83 -25.25 -7.83
CA GLY A 16 -3.02 -26.04 -7.52
C GLY A 16 -3.82 -26.29 -8.80
N PHE A 17 -3.52 -27.38 -9.51
CA PHE A 17 -4.39 -27.91 -10.55
C PHE A 17 -5.71 -28.39 -9.92
N LEU A 18 -6.82 -27.72 -10.24
CA LEU A 18 -8.15 -28.29 -10.13
C LEU A 18 -8.79 -28.25 -11.51
N ALA A 19 -8.76 -29.42 -12.15
CA ALA A 19 -9.55 -29.72 -13.32
C ALA A 19 -11.02 -29.83 -12.92
N THR A 20 -11.89 -29.07 -13.58
CA THR A 20 -13.31 -29.43 -13.70
C THR A 20 -13.74 -29.29 -15.15
N THR A 21 -14.05 -30.44 -15.72
CA THR A 21 -14.73 -30.65 -16.99
C THR A 21 -16.13 -30.04 -17.00
N ALA A 22 -16.49 -29.32 -18.06
CA ALA A 22 -17.87 -29.23 -18.50
C ALA A 22 -17.91 -29.34 -20.03
N LEU A 23 -18.32 -30.53 -20.48
CA LEU A 23 -18.76 -30.86 -21.82
C LEU A 23 -20.05 -30.07 -22.12
N VAL A 24 -20.12 -29.38 -23.27
CA VAL A 24 -21.34 -29.34 -24.09
C VAL A 24 -20.91 -29.38 -25.55
N ALA A 25 -21.34 -30.43 -26.23
CA ALA A 25 -21.12 -30.70 -27.65
C ALA A 25 -22.27 -30.10 -28.50
N THR A 26 -21.93 -29.64 -29.70
CA THR A 26 -22.60 -29.78 -31.02
C THR A 26 -22.06 -28.68 -31.95
N SER A 27 -21.75 -28.84 -33.23
CA SER A 27 -21.61 -29.99 -34.13
C SER A 27 -20.80 -29.53 -35.35
N CYS A 28 -20.16 -30.49 -36.01
CA CYS A 28 -19.22 -30.39 -37.13
C CYS A 28 -19.63 -29.51 -38.33
N ASN A 29 -18.66 -28.80 -38.91
CA ASN A 29 -18.30 -28.98 -40.33
C ASN A 29 -16.92 -28.40 -40.63
N GLN A 30 -16.00 -29.27 -41.08
CA GLN A 30 -14.66 -28.94 -41.57
C GLN A 30 -14.73 -28.64 -43.08
N PRO A 31 -14.18 -27.51 -43.58
CA PRO A 31 -13.97 -27.33 -45.01
C PRO A 31 -12.66 -28.00 -45.47
N LYS A 32 -12.79 -28.79 -46.54
CA LYS A 32 -11.73 -29.42 -47.31
C LYS A 32 -10.71 -28.40 -47.82
N THR A 33 -9.44 -28.79 -47.73
CA THR A 33 -8.31 -28.26 -48.49
C THR A 33 -8.56 -28.34 -49.99
N VAL A 34 -8.53 -27.18 -50.67
CA VAL A 34 -8.32 -27.08 -52.12
C VAL A 34 -7.21 -26.08 -52.33
N THR A 35 -6.07 -26.55 -52.83
CA THR A 35 -4.91 -25.74 -53.20
C THR A 35 -5.13 -25.15 -54.59
N PRO A 36 -5.12 -23.81 -54.78
CA PRO A 36 -4.99 -23.22 -56.11
C PRO A 36 -3.52 -23.00 -56.46
N LYS A 37 -3.17 -23.48 -57.66
CA LYS A 37 -1.91 -23.38 -58.40
C LYS A 37 -1.48 -21.92 -58.64
N PRO A 38 -0.17 -21.60 -58.68
CA PRO A 38 0.33 -20.24 -58.90
C PRO A 38 0.13 -19.81 -60.36
N THR A 39 -0.25 -18.55 -60.58
CA THR A 39 -0.11 -17.87 -61.87
C THR A 39 0.97 -16.81 -61.74
N ASN A 40 2.03 -16.98 -62.54
CA ASN A 40 3.18 -16.10 -62.63
C ASN A 40 2.82 -14.82 -63.42
N PRO A 41 3.61 -13.73 -63.30
CA PRO A 41 3.33 -12.43 -63.88
C PRO A 41 3.74 -12.35 -65.35
N MET A 42 3.00 -11.58 -66.17
CA MET A 42 3.46 -11.20 -67.50
C MET A 42 3.77 -9.70 -67.57
N GLN A 43 5.05 -9.43 -67.84
CA GLN A 43 5.60 -8.18 -68.35
C GLN A 43 5.16 -7.91 -69.81
N PRO A 44 5.38 -6.68 -70.32
CA PRO A 44 4.83 -6.18 -71.59
C PRO A 44 5.69 -6.58 -72.80
N GLY A 45 5.03 -6.80 -73.95
CA GLY A 45 5.67 -7.16 -75.22
C GLY A 45 5.14 -6.31 -76.39
N ASN A 46 6.08 -5.83 -77.17
CA ASN A 46 6.01 -4.83 -78.25
C ASN A 46 5.88 -5.49 -79.65
N GLY A 47 5.49 -4.69 -80.66
CA GLY A 47 5.59 -4.99 -82.10
C GLY A 47 4.26 -5.35 -82.79
N SER A 48 3.91 -4.98 -84.02
CA SER A 48 4.39 -4.10 -85.12
C SER A 48 3.90 -4.75 -86.45
N GLY A 49 3.32 -3.94 -87.35
CA GLY A 49 3.09 -4.27 -88.78
C GLY A 49 1.71 -4.86 -89.12
N SER A 50 1.05 -4.58 -90.25
CA SER A 50 1.34 -3.76 -91.44
C SER A 50 0.11 -3.81 -92.39
N GLY A 51 -0.19 -2.70 -93.09
CA GLY A 51 -0.93 -2.60 -94.38
C GLY A 51 -2.46 -2.84 -94.33
N THR A 52 -3.33 -2.11 -95.04
CA THR A 52 -3.23 -1.33 -96.30
C THR A 52 -4.30 -0.23 -96.33
N GLY A 53 -4.02 0.88 -97.02
CA GLY A 53 -4.90 2.05 -97.09
C GLY A 53 -5.83 2.10 -98.30
N GLU A 54 -6.80 3.01 -98.23
CA GLU A 54 -7.41 3.69 -99.37
C GLU A 54 -7.71 5.15 -98.96
N THR A 55 -7.41 6.07 -99.87
CA THR A 55 -7.67 7.51 -99.82
C THR A 55 -8.99 7.81 -100.54
N MET A 56 -9.77 8.80 -100.05
CA MET A 56 -10.45 9.84 -100.86
C MET A 56 -11.24 10.83 -99.97
N GLN A 57 -11.41 12.05 -100.50
CA GLN A 57 -11.75 13.32 -99.83
C GLN A 57 -13.28 13.65 -99.86
N PRO A 58 -13.74 14.90 -99.63
CA PRO A 58 -14.74 15.27 -98.63
C PRO A 58 -16.18 15.45 -99.16
N GLY A 59 -17.19 15.29 -98.30
CA GLY A 59 -18.59 15.55 -98.62
C GLY A 59 -19.23 16.55 -97.66
N ASN A 60 -19.40 17.79 -98.12
CA ASN A 60 -20.27 18.77 -97.51
C ASN A 60 -21.72 18.46 -97.88
N GLY A 61 -22.64 18.46 -96.91
CA GLY A 61 -24.07 18.22 -97.14
C GLY A 61 -24.89 18.87 -96.03
N SER A 62 -25.45 20.04 -96.33
CA SER A 62 -26.42 20.76 -95.51
C SER A 62 -27.77 20.02 -95.48
N GLY A 63 -28.41 19.95 -94.31
CA GLY A 63 -29.80 19.52 -94.17
C GLY A 63 -30.36 19.90 -92.80
N THR A 64 -31.25 20.88 -92.79
CA THR A 64 -31.92 21.52 -91.64
C THR A 64 -33.14 20.74 -91.11
N GLY A 65 -33.36 20.79 -89.78
CA GLY A 65 -34.65 20.54 -89.09
C GLY A 65 -34.87 19.09 -88.67
N THR A 66 -35.30 18.72 -87.47
CA THR A 66 -36.04 19.41 -86.39
C THR A 66 -35.74 18.70 -85.07
N GLY A 67 -35.58 19.47 -83.99
CA GLY A 67 -35.25 18.97 -82.68
C GLY A 67 -36.36 18.15 -82.02
N THR A 68 -36.05 16.91 -81.74
CA THR A 68 -36.54 16.19 -80.56
C THR A 68 -35.31 15.75 -79.80
N THR A 69 -35.08 16.38 -78.64
CA THR A 69 -34.07 15.98 -77.65
C THR A 69 -34.35 14.55 -77.22
N THR A 70 -33.68 13.58 -77.86
CA THR A 70 -33.49 12.26 -77.28
C THR A 70 -32.67 12.45 -76.01
N THR A 71 -33.29 12.22 -74.87
CA THR A 71 -32.59 12.06 -73.59
C THR A 71 -31.44 11.07 -73.83
N PRO A 72 -30.17 11.42 -73.59
CA PRO A 72 -29.10 10.45 -73.74
C PRO A 72 -29.41 9.28 -72.79
N ASP A 73 -29.29 8.05 -73.31
CA ASP A 73 -29.44 6.83 -72.52
C ASP A 73 -28.28 6.76 -71.51
N ASN A 74 -28.49 7.45 -70.39
CA ASN A 74 -27.60 7.52 -69.25
C ASN A 74 -27.86 6.35 -68.29
N SER A 75 -28.79 5.44 -68.62
CA SER A 75 -29.26 4.41 -67.69
C SER A 75 -28.12 3.45 -67.31
N GLU A 76 -27.28 3.07 -68.27
CA GLU A 76 -26.15 2.19 -68.01
C GLU A 76 -25.09 2.85 -67.13
N ALA A 77 -24.63 4.07 -67.47
CA ALA A 77 -23.63 4.80 -66.68
C ALA A 77 -24.13 5.07 -65.26
N LYS A 78 -25.43 5.38 -65.11
CA LYS A 78 -26.08 5.59 -63.82
C LYS A 78 -26.17 4.30 -63.01
N ASN A 79 -26.54 3.18 -63.64
CA ASN A 79 -26.57 1.87 -62.98
C ASN A 79 -25.18 1.43 -62.52
N GLN A 80 -24.14 1.62 -63.34
CA GLN A 80 -22.76 1.29 -62.97
C GLN A 80 -22.25 2.12 -61.79
N LEU A 81 -22.54 3.43 -61.75
CA LEU A 81 -22.22 4.28 -60.60
C LEU A 81 -22.99 3.84 -59.35
N LYS A 82 -24.28 3.51 -59.50
CA LYS A 82 -25.14 3.05 -58.42
C LYS A 82 -24.62 1.77 -57.78
N VAL A 83 -24.13 0.80 -58.57
CA VAL A 83 -23.54 -0.45 -58.06
C VAL A 83 -22.34 -0.19 -57.13
N LEU A 84 -21.54 0.84 -57.39
CA LEU A 84 -20.46 1.23 -56.48
C LEU A 84 -21.01 1.88 -55.21
N ILE A 85 -21.96 2.82 -55.34
CA ILE A 85 -22.58 3.50 -54.22
C ILE A 85 -23.28 2.51 -53.27
N ASP A 86 -23.97 1.50 -53.80
CA ASP A 86 -24.68 0.50 -53.00
C ASP A 86 -23.73 -0.34 -52.12
N LYS A 87 -22.43 -0.37 -52.42
CA LYS A 87 -21.39 -1.06 -51.63
C LYS A 87 -20.72 -0.17 -50.58
N GLU A 88 -21.18 1.06 -50.38
CA GLU A 88 -20.56 2.02 -49.48
C GLU A 88 -20.37 1.47 -48.07
N ASN A 89 -21.40 0.88 -47.46
CA ASN A 89 -21.33 0.38 -46.08
C ASN A 89 -20.22 -0.67 -45.91
N ASP A 90 -20.14 -1.63 -46.82
CA ASP A 90 -19.12 -2.68 -46.80
C ASP A 90 -17.74 -2.10 -47.03
N THR A 91 -17.61 -1.22 -48.02
CA THR A 91 -16.31 -0.65 -48.44
C THR A 91 -15.76 0.31 -47.38
N VAL A 92 -16.57 1.25 -46.90
CA VAL A 92 -16.21 2.20 -45.83
C VAL A 92 -15.98 1.45 -44.52
N GLY A 93 -16.73 0.38 -44.25
CA GLY A 93 -16.60 -0.44 -43.05
C GLY A 93 -15.21 -1.04 -42.85
N LEU A 94 -14.49 -1.35 -43.94
CA LEU A 94 -13.10 -1.84 -43.91
C LEU A 94 -12.11 -0.83 -43.30
N TYR A 95 -12.47 0.45 -43.27
CA TYR A 95 -11.63 1.55 -42.82
C TYR A 95 -12.13 2.17 -41.51
N ASN A 96 -13.01 1.50 -40.76
CA ASN A 96 -13.56 2.03 -39.51
C ASN A 96 -12.51 2.46 -38.48
N ASP A 97 -11.34 1.81 -38.47
CA ASP A 97 -10.22 2.15 -37.59
C ASP A 97 -9.27 3.22 -38.18
N TYR A 98 -9.43 3.63 -39.44
CA TYR A 98 -8.49 4.52 -40.15
C TYR A 98 -9.16 5.86 -40.46
N SER A 99 -9.22 6.74 -39.47
CA SER A 99 -10.04 7.96 -39.49
C SER A 99 -9.84 8.87 -40.70
N ILE A 100 -8.60 9.05 -41.18
CA ILE A 100 -8.31 9.87 -42.38
C ILE A 100 -8.74 9.17 -43.67
N ILE A 101 -8.39 7.88 -43.82
CA ILE A 101 -8.76 7.09 -45.01
C ILE A 101 -10.28 7.00 -45.11
N LYS A 102 -10.95 6.70 -44.00
CA LYS A 102 -12.43 6.65 -43.90
C LYS A 102 -13.05 7.99 -44.29
N SER A 103 -12.59 9.09 -43.72
CA SER A 103 -13.17 10.41 -43.98
C SER A 103 -13.05 10.81 -45.46
N SER A 104 -11.88 10.55 -46.06
CA SER A 104 -11.64 10.81 -47.49
C SER A 104 -12.54 9.96 -48.39
N LEU A 105 -12.71 8.67 -48.05
CA LEU A 105 -13.55 7.76 -48.80
C LEU A 105 -15.04 8.13 -48.68
N VAL A 106 -15.52 8.48 -47.48
CA VAL A 106 -16.89 8.97 -47.25
C VAL A 106 -17.17 10.24 -48.07
N ALA A 107 -16.21 11.17 -48.13
CA ALA A 107 -16.35 12.37 -48.97
C ALA A 107 -16.50 12.01 -50.46
N ALA A 108 -15.73 11.04 -50.97
CA ALA A 108 -15.84 10.56 -52.34
C ALA A 108 -17.21 9.91 -52.63
N TYR A 109 -17.71 9.08 -51.71
CA TYR A 109 -19.07 8.50 -51.81
C TYR A 109 -20.16 9.57 -51.80
N ASN A 110 -20.05 10.58 -50.92
CA ASN A 110 -20.99 11.70 -50.89
C ASN A 110 -21.00 12.47 -52.21
N ASN A 111 -19.83 12.78 -52.76
CA ASN A 111 -19.72 13.44 -54.06
C ASN A 111 -20.36 12.60 -55.18
N ALA A 112 -20.12 11.29 -55.20
CA ALA A 112 -20.71 10.37 -56.18
C ALA A 112 -22.24 10.28 -56.06
N LYS A 113 -22.78 10.24 -54.83
CA LYS A 113 -24.23 10.28 -54.56
C LYS A 113 -24.86 11.56 -55.09
N GLU A 114 -24.23 12.71 -54.88
CA GLU A 114 -24.74 13.99 -55.35
C GLU A 114 -24.78 14.06 -56.89
N VAL A 115 -23.77 13.53 -57.59
CA VAL A 115 -23.80 13.43 -59.06
C VAL A 115 -24.90 12.47 -59.54
N SER A 116 -25.11 11.34 -58.86
CA SER A 116 -26.11 10.32 -59.22
C SER A 116 -27.57 10.79 -59.06
N LYS A 117 -27.83 11.68 -58.08
CA LYS A 117 -29.17 12.22 -57.80
C LYS A 117 -29.60 13.34 -58.75
N LYS A 118 -28.65 14.08 -59.34
CA LYS A 118 -28.94 15.18 -60.27
C LYS A 118 -29.70 14.69 -61.50
N SER A 119 -30.82 15.34 -61.84
CA SER A 119 -31.70 14.97 -62.95
C SER A 119 -31.14 15.37 -64.32
N THR A 120 -30.20 16.32 -64.36
CA THR A 120 -29.60 16.89 -65.57
C THR A 120 -28.19 16.35 -65.87
N THR A 121 -27.70 15.37 -65.11
CA THR A 121 -26.33 14.85 -65.25
C THR A 121 -26.14 14.19 -66.60
N THR A 122 -25.06 14.55 -67.29
CA THR A 122 -24.64 13.97 -68.56
C THR A 122 -23.98 12.59 -68.38
N LYS A 123 -23.87 11.81 -69.47
CA LYS A 123 -23.17 10.52 -69.47
C LYS A 123 -21.70 10.65 -69.05
N ASP A 124 -21.04 11.71 -69.49
CA ASP A 124 -19.63 11.96 -69.19
C ASP A 124 -19.45 12.28 -67.70
N GLU A 125 -20.32 13.12 -67.12
CA GLU A 125 -20.30 13.40 -65.68
C GLU A 125 -20.52 12.15 -64.82
N LEU A 126 -21.45 11.26 -65.23
CA LEU A 126 -21.67 9.97 -64.54
C LEU A 126 -20.44 9.06 -64.64
N THR A 127 -19.81 9.00 -65.81
CA THR A 127 -18.62 8.18 -66.08
C THR A 127 -17.40 8.71 -65.32
N SER A 128 -17.22 10.04 -65.30
CA SER A 128 -16.21 10.71 -64.49
C SER A 128 -16.43 10.44 -63.00
N ALA A 129 -17.66 10.58 -62.48
CA ALA A 129 -17.95 10.31 -61.06
C ALA A 129 -17.69 8.84 -60.69
N LYS A 130 -18.05 7.88 -61.55
CA LYS A 130 -17.72 6.46 -61.37
C LYS A 130 -16.21 6.24 -61.30
N THR A 131 -15.46 6.84 -62.22
CA THR A 131 -14.01 6.71 -62.30
C THR A 131 -13.33 7.32 -61.08
N THR A 132 -13.77 8.51 -60.65
CA THR A 132 -13.29 9.18 -59.43
C THR A 132 -13.59 8.36 -58.18
N LEU A 133 -14.80 7.80 -58.05
CA LEU A 133 -15.15 6.95 -56.91
C LEU A 133 -14.30 5.66 -56.89
N GLN A 134 -14.15 4.99 -58.03
CA GLN A 134 -13.31 3.79 -58.13
C GLN A 134 -11.85 4.10 -57.75
N ALA A 135 -11.29 5.20 -58.26
CA ALA A 135 -9.94 5.63 -57.91
C ALA A 135 -9.80 5.93 -56.40
N ALA A 136 -10.83 6.51 -55.77
CA ALA A 136 -10.83 6.74 -54.32
C ALA A 136 -10.87 5.43 -53.51
N ILE A 137 -11.63 4.42 -53.97
CA ILE A 137 -11.67 3.08 -53.36
C ILE A 137 -10.30 2.42 -53.46
N ASP A 138 -9.69 2.42 -54.66
CA ASP A 138 -8.38 1.82 -54.91
C ASP A 138 -7.29 2.53 -54.08
N LYS A 139 -7.37 3.87 -54.01
CA LYS A 139 -6.47 4.67 -53.18
C LYS A 139 -6.63 4.34 -51.69
N ALA A 140 -7.85 4.18 -51.17
CA ALA A 140 -8.06 3.81 -49.77
C ALA A 140 -7.42 2.45 -49.43
N ALA A 141 -7.52 1.47 -50.32
CA ALA A 141 -6.86 0.17 -50.16
C ALA A 141 -5.33 0.27 -50.19
N ALA A 142 -4.78 1.07 -51.10
CA ALA A 142 -3.34 1.32 -51.19
C ALA A 142 -2.81 2.06 -49.95
N ASP A 143 -3.47 3.16 -49.55
CA ASP A 143 -3.12 3.97 -48.38
C ASP A 143 -3.12 3.13 -47.10
N LYS A 144 -4.11 2.24 -46.93
CA LYS A 144 -4.16 1.31 -45.79
C LYS A 144 -2.97 0.36 -45.79
N THR A 145 -2.65 -0.21 -46.96
CA THR A 145 -1.51 -1.14 -47.09
C THR A 145 -0.19 -0.45 -46.76
N ILE A 146 -0.01 0.78 -47.21
CA ILE A 146 1.17 1.61 -46.91
C ILE A 146 1.22 1.92 -45.41
N PHE A 147 0.12 2.42 -44.84
CA PHE A 147 0.05 2.77 -43.43
C PHE A 147 0.36 1.58 -42.53
N ASP A 148 -0.24 0.41 -42.80
CA ASP A 148 -0.03 -0.81 -42.01
C ASP A 148 1.43 -1.28 -42.06
N LYS A 149 2.08 -1.14 -43.22
CA LYS A 149 3.48 -1.51 -43.40
C LYS A 149 4.41 -0.55 -42.65
N GLU A 150 4.12 0.75 -42.70
CA GLU A 150 4.95 1.79 -42.08
C GLU A 150 4.74 1.90 -40.57
N ASN A 151 3.56 1.49 -40.07
CA ASN A 151 3.15 1.66 -38.67
C ASN A 151 2.73 0.32 -38.03
N SER A 152 3.40 -0.78 -38.37
CA SER A 152 3.02 -2.14 -37.95
C SER A 152 2.86 -2.27 -36.43
N GLU A 153 3.80 -1.73 -35.64
CA GLU A 153 3.74 -1.77 -34.18
C GLU A 153 2.56 -0.97 -33.61
N LEU A 154 2.22 0.18 -34.23
CA LEU A 154 1.07 0.98 -33.83
C LEU A 154 -0.23 0.21 -34.07
N VAL A 155 -0.34 -0.40 -35.25
CA VAL A 155 -1.51 -1.19 -35.65
C VAL A 155 -1.68 -2.40 -34.72
N GLU A 156 -0.58 -3.06 -34.35
CA GLU A 156 -0.60 -4.19 -33.41
C GLU A 156 -1.05 -3.75 -32.01
N ALA A 157 -0.45 -2.71 -31.44
CA ALA A 157 -0.82 -2.20 -30.12
C ALA A 157 -2.28 -1.73 -30.06
N TYR A 158 -2.77 -1.09 -31.14
CA TYR A 158 -4.17 -0.66 -31.26
C TYR A 158 -5.14 -1.86 -31.32
N LYS A 159 -4.79 -2.93 -32.06
CA LYS A 159 -5.61 -4.15 -32.11
C LYS A 159 -5.68 -4.84 -30.75
N GLU A 160 -4.56 -4.91 -30.04
CA GLU A 160 -4.52 -5.44 -28.67
C GLU A 160 -5.43 -4.64 -27.73
N LEU A 161 -5.40 -3.31 -27.83
CA LEU A 161 -6.26 -2.42 -27.04
C LEU A 161 -7.75 -2.68 -27.29
N LYS A 162 -8.13 -2.86 -28.57
CA LYS A 162 -9.51 -3.24 -28.95
C LYS A 162 -9.93 -4.57 -28.34
N ILE A 163 -9.05 -5.58 -28.37
CA ILE A 163 -9.34 -6.89 -27.75
C ILE A 163 -9.56 -6.73 -26.25
N LYS A 164 -8.74 -5.93 -25.54
CA LYS A 164 -8.92 -5.72 -24.10
C LYS A 164 -10.22 -5.01 -23.74
N LEU A 165 -10.68 -4.09 -24.59
CA LEU A 165 -11.95 -3.40 -24.40
C LEU A 165 -13.18 -4.33 -24.48
N THR A 166 -13.10 -5.47 -25.18
CA THR A 166 -14.25 -6.40 -25.24
C THR A 166 -14.55 -7.04 -23.87
N ASN A 167 -13.59 -7.03 -22.95
CA ASN A 167 -13.74 -7.60 -21.62
C ASN A 167 -14.16 -6.57 -20.55
N LYS A 168 -14.28 -5.29 -20.92
CA LYS A 168 -14.54 -4.17 -20.00
C LYS A 168 -15.70 -4.44 -19.03
N ASP A 169 -16.87 -4.76 -19.55
CA ASP A 169 -18.08 -4.88 -18.72
C ASP A 169 -18.00 -6.07 -17.78
N SER A 170 -17.45 -7.20 -18.27
CA SER A 170 -17.19 -8.39 -17.44
C SER A 170 -16.22 -8.06 -16.30
N THR A 171 -15.09 -7.40 -16.60
CA THR A 171 -14.11 -7.00 -15.59
C THR A 171 -14.71 -6.04 -14.56
N LEU A 172 -15.43 -5.01 -14.98
CA LEU A 172 -15.99 -4.02 -14.05
C LEU A 172 -17.07 -4.60 -13.14
N SER A 173 -17.84 -5.59 -13.60
CA SER A 173 -18.85 -6.28 -12.77
C SER A 173 -18.23 -7.09 -11.61
N MET A 174 -16.96 -7.50 -11.72
CA MET A 174 -16.26 -8.27 -10.68
C MET A 174 -15.79 -7.40 -9.49
N ILE A 175 -15.85 -6.08 -9.59
CA ILE A 175 -15.21 -5.12 -8.65
C ILE A 175 -16.19 -4.09 -8.10
N ASP A 176 -17.49 -4.39 -8.12
CA ASP A 176 -18.56 -3.42 -7.82
C ASP A 176 -18.54 -2.80 -6.41
N ASN A 177 -17.85 -3.42 -5.43
CA ASN A 177 -17.80 -2.92 -4.04
C ASN A 177 -16.53 -2.13 -3.68
N ASP A 178 -15.48 -2.14 -4.53
CA ASP A 178 -14.19 -1.51 -4.23
C ASP A 178 -14.01 -0.20 -5.01
N SER A 179 -14.34 0.93 -4.38
CA SER A 179 -14.46 2.22 -5.07
C SER A 179 -13.17 2.64 -5.80
N TYR A 180 -11.98 2.44 -5.22
CA TYR A 180 -10.73 2.87 -5.84
C TYR A 180 -10.26 1.95 -6.97
N ILE A 181 -10.24 0.62 -6.77
CA ILE A 181 -9.87 -0.34 -7.82
C ILE A 181 -10.77 -0.16 -9.05
N LYS A 182 -12.09 -0.06 -8.81
CA LYS A 182 -13.08 0.16 -9.87
C LYS A 182 -12.84 1.48 -10.59
N THR A 183 -12.59 2.57 -9.85
CA THR A 183 -12.33 3.90 -10.45
C THR A 183 -11.06 3.87 -11.31
N TYR A 184 -9.97 3.30 -10.79
CA TYR A 184 -8.71 3.21 -11.50
C TYR A 184 -8.84 2.43 -12.82
N ILE A 185 -9.43 1.23 -12.78
CA ILE A 185 -9.65 0.40 -13.98
C ILE A 185 -10.64 1.07 -14.95
N SER A 186 -11.69 1.71 -14.45
CA SER A 186 -12.64 2.46 -15.28
C SER A 186 -11.98 3.61 -16.04
N ASN A 187 -11.04 4.30 -15.41
CA ASN A 187 -10.27 5.37 -16.06
C ASN A 187 -9.39 4.83 -17.19
N LEU A 188 -8.68 3.72 -16.97
CA LEU A 188 -7.89 3.05 -18.01
C LEU A 188 -8.76 2.63 -19.20
N TYR A 189 -9.94 2.05 -18.94
CA TYR A 189 -10.88 1.69 -20.01
C TYR A 189 -11.47 2.90 -20.73
N THR A 190 -11.66 4.03 -20.03
CA THR A 190 -12.15 5.28 -20.62
C THR A 190 -11.10 5.86 -21.57
N GLU A 191 -9.84 5.89 -21.14
CA GLU A 191 -8.72 6.31 -21.99
C GLU A 191 -8.60 5.42 -23.24
N ALA A 192 -8.65 4.10 -23.06
CA ALA A 192 -8.64 3.15 -24.17
C ALA A 192 -9.81 3.36 -25.13
N SER A 193 -11.02 3.58 -24.60
CA SER A 193 -12.21 3.82 -25.41
C SER A 193 -12.09 5.09 -26.24
N ASN A 194 -11.50 6.16 -25.67
CA ASN A 194 -11.26 7.42 -26.37
C ASN A 194 -10.27 7.23 -27.55
N ILE A 195 -9.21 6.44 -27.35
CA ILE A 195 -8.24 6.11 -28.40
C ILE A 195 -8.91 5.32 -29.53
N VAL A 196 -9.64 4.26 -29.20
CA VAL A 196 -10.33 3.42 -30.21
C VAL A 196 -11.40 4.21 -30.97
N THR A 197 -12.13 5.10 -30.30
CA THR A 197 -13.10 5.97 -30.96
C THR A 197 -12.44 6.96 -31.91
N SER A 198 -11.21 7.41 -31.60
CA SER A 198 -10.45 8.35 -32.43
C SER A 198 -9.76 7.68 -33.63
N GLY A 199 -9.52 6.37 -33.58
CA GLY A 199 -8.89 5.57 -34.65
C GLY A 199 -7.37 5.75 -34.78
N LEU A 200 -6.73 5.00 -35.70
CA LEU A 200 -5.27 4.96 -35.95
C LEU A 200 -4.68 6.24 -36.55
N GLN A 201 -5.52 7.08 -37.16
CA GLN A 201 -5.09 8.33 -37.78
C GLN A 201 -5.86 9.53 -37.18
N PRO A 202 -5.77 9.77 -35.85
CA PRO A 202 -6.50 10.87 -35.24
C PRO A 202 -5.79 12.21 -35.49
N THR A 203 -6.49 13.32 -35.22
CA THR A 203 -5.96 14.68 -35.38
C THR A 203 -4.70 14.92 -34.54
N LYS A 204 -4.62 14.31 -33.35
CA LYS A 204 -3.39 14.23 -32.54
C LYS A 204 -2.73 12.89 -32.81
N ALA A 205 -1.46 12.89 -33.21
CA ALA A 205 -0.74 11.65 -33.48
C ALA A 205 -0.71 10.72 -32.26
N LEU A 206 -0.94 9.42 -32.50
CA LEU A 206 -0.77 8.38 -31.50
C LEU A 206 0.71 8.05 -31.31
N VAL A 207 1.10 7.77 -30.08
CA VAL A 207 2.46 7.34 -29.72
C VAL A 207 2.41 5.86 -29.38
N VAL A 208 3.20 5.05 -30.08
CA VAL A 208 3.24 3.58 -29.91
C VAL A 208 3.51 3.20 -28.45
N GLN A 209 4.45 3.89 -27.81
CA GLN A 209 4.85 3.61 -26.43
C GLN A 209 3.70 3.84 -25.43
N ASP A 210 2.91 4.90 -25.62
CA ASP A 210 1.77 5.22 -24.74
C ASP A 210 0.69 4.13 -24.84
N LEU A 211 0.43 3.62 -26.06
CA LEU A 211 -0.51 2.51 -26.27
C LEU A 211 -0.01 1.21 -25.64
N LYS A 212 1.29 0.90 -25.76
CA LYS A 212 1.87 -0.28 -25.11
C LYS A 212 1.76 -0.18 -23.58
N ILE A 213 2.08 0.97 -23.00
CA ILE A 213 1.92 1.23 -21.55
C ILE A 213 0.46 1.09 -21.12
N LEU A 214 -0.49 1.66 -21.87
CA LEU A 214 -1.91 1.55 -21.55
C LEU A 214 -2.38 0.09 -21.61
N ASN A 215 -1.94 -0.66 -22.62
CA ASN A 215 -2.20 -2.09 -22.76
C ASN A 215 -1.67 -2.88 -21.55
N GLU A 216 -0.43 -2.64 -21.14
CA GLU A 216 0.19 -3.27 -19.97
C GLU A 216 -0.53 -2.89 -18.68
N ASN A 217 -0.90 -1.62 -18.52
CA ASN A 217 -1.66 -1.13 -17.37
C ASN A 217 -3.03 -1.78 -17.27
N ILE A 218 -3.78 -1.90 -18.37
CA ILE A 218 -5.05 -2.63 -18.37
C ILE A 218 -4.81 -4.09 -17.98
N GLN A 219 -3.89 -4.78 -18.65
CA GLN A 219 -3.63 -6.20 -18.40
C GLN A 219 -3.23 -6.47 -16.94
N SER A 220 -2.28 -5.72 -16.41
CA SER A 220 -1.79 -5.87 -15.03
C SER A 220 -2.86 -5.50 -14.02
N SER A 221 -3.68 -4.48 -14.29
CA SER A 221 -4.72 -4.00 -13.36
C SER A 221 -5.92 -4.93 -13.29
N THR A 222 -6.24 -5.65 -14.36
CA THR A 222 -7.37 -6.59 -14.41
C THR A 222 -7.01 -8.03 -14.07
N THR A 223 -5.73 -8.34 -13.90
CA THR A 223 -5.27 -9.66 -13.45
C THR A 223 -5.30 -9.74 -11.91
N ASN A 224 -5.57 -10.93 -11.34
CA ASN A 224 -5.50 -11.19 -9.89
C ASN A 224 -6.38 -10.24 -9.04
N LEU A 225 -7.60 -9.93 -9.51
CA LEU A 225 -8.49 -8.98 -8.83
C LEU A 225 -8.82 -9.40 -7.38
N GLU A 226 -9.07 -10.68 -7.12
CA GLU A 226 -9.36 -11.16 -5.76
C GLU A 226 -8.17 -10.94 -4.81
N GLN A 227 -6.93 -11.19 -5.24
CA GLN A 227 -5.76 -10.89 -4.42
C GLN A 227 -5.64 -9.39 -4.12
N LYS A 228 -5.99 -8.52 -5.08
CA LYS A 228 -5.97 -7.06 -4.86
C LYS A 228 -7.01 -6.63 -3.82
N LYS A 229 -8.19 -7.24 -3.82
CA LYS A 229 -9.23 -7.02 -2.79
C LYS A 229 -8.75 -7.44 -1.41
N GLU A 230 -8.13 -8.61 -1.30
CA GLU A 230 -7.50 -9.08 -0.06
C GLU A 230 -6.45 -8.08 0.44
N VAL A 231 -5.62 -7.54 -0.45
CA VAL A 231 -4.66 -6.49 -0.10
C VAL A 231 -5.38 -5.23 0.41
N VAL A 232 -6.44 -4.75 -0.25
CA VAL A 232 -7.24 -3.61 0.25
C VAL A 232 -7.79 -3.85 1.66
N ASN A 233 -8.26 -5.07 1.93
CA ASN A 233 -8.82 -5.47 3.22
C ASN A 233 -7.77 -5.46 4.35
N GLN A 234 -6.49 -5.75 4.04
CA GLN A 234 -5.38 -5.64 5.00
C GLN A 234 -5.17 -4.21 5.51
N TYR A 235 -5.66 -3.19 4.79
CA TYR A 235 -5.59 -1.78 5.18
C TYR A 235 -6.94 -1.25 5.70
N SER A 236 -7.89 -2.12 6.05
CA SER A 236 -9.20 -1.72 6.60
C SER A 236 -9.08 -0.89 7.89
N ASN A 237 -8.13 -1.26 8.75
CA ASN A 237 -7.66 -0.44 9.88
C ASN A 237 -6.24 0.07 9.58
N PHE A 238 -5.26 -0.84 9.65
CA PHE A 238 -3.87 -0.61 9.31
C PHE A 238 -3.19 -1.92 8.95
N LYS A 239 -2.14 -1.85 8.13
CA LYS A 239 -1.20 -2.96 7.93
C LYS A 239 0.06 -2.72 8.74
N LYS A 240 0.38 -3.65 9.62
CA LYS A 240 1.60 -3.66 10.43
C LYS A 240 2.71 -4.42 9.70
N PHE A 241 3.86 -3.78 9.56
CA PHE A 241 5.11 -4.35 9.07
C PHE A 241 6.03 -4.52 10.27
N VAL A 242 6.06 -5.75 10.79
CA VAL A 242 6.99 -6.12 11.87
C VAL A 242 8.41 -6.05 11.31
N ILE A 243 9.30 -5.38 12.03
CA ILE A 243 10.72 -5.35 11.71
C ILE A 243 11.26 -6.78 11.85
N SER A 244 11.70 -7.32 10.72
CA SER A 244 12.29 -8.65 10.58
C SER A 244 13.21 -8.66 9.36
N GLU A 245 14.05 -9.70 9.25
CA GLU A 245 14.89 -9.94 8.07
C GLU A 245 14.09 -10.09 6.77
N THR A 246 12.81 -10.49 6.86
CA THR A 246 11.96 -10.70 5.69
C THR A 246 11.35 -9.40 5.16
N ASN A 247 11.03 -8.46 6.06
CA ASN A 247 10.25 -7.27 5.74
C ASN A 247 11.09 -5.98 5.66
N PHE A 248 12.28 -5.98 6.25
CA PHE A 248 13.15 -4.82 6.35
C PHE A 248 14.55 -5.18 5.86
N LYS A 249 14.87 -4.79 4.64
CA LYS A 249 16.11 -5.21 3.95
C LYS A 249 17.11 -4.05 3.95
N GLY A 250 18.32 -4.31 4.44
CA GLY A 250 19.47 -3.39 4.33
C GLY A 250 20.35 -3.73 3.11
N ASP A 251 21.33 -2.86 2.82
CA ASP A 251 22.25 -3.07 1.70
C ASP A 251 23.20 -4.27 1.91
N THR A 252 23.49 -4.97 0.81
CA THR A 252 24.06 -6.33 0.72
C THR A 252 25.56 -6.45 1.02
N LEU A 253 26.24 -5.37 1.42
CA LEU A 253 27.70 -5.34 1.57
C LEU A 253 28.26 -6.14 2.75
N TYR A 254 27.41 -6.73 3.59
CA TYR A 254 27.83 -7.68 4.62
C TYR A 254 26.86 -8.87 4.62
N ASP A 255 27.39 -10.09 4.46
CA ASP A 255 26.67 -11.38 4.51
C ASP A 255 26.07 -11.70 5.92
N LYS A 256 25.93 -10.67 6.77
CA LYS A 256 25.32 -10.65 8.11
C LYS A 256 24.75 -9.27 8.39
N VAL A 257 23.70 -8.86 7.67
CA VAL A 257 22.92 -7.67 8.06
C VAL A 257 21.44 -8.02 8.09
N SER A 258 21.13 -8.93 9.02
CA SER A 258 19.96 -8.72 9.85
C SER A 258 20.20 -7.42 10.65
N PRO A 259 19.23 -6.75 11.26
CA PRO A 259 19.62 -5.92 12.39
C PRO A 259 20.04 -6.91 13.48
N ASP A 260 21.33 -7.28 13.49
CA ASP A 260 22.02 -8.02 14.55
C ASP A 260 21.85 -7.32 15.93
N THR A 261 21.32 -6.09 15.88
CA THR A 261 21.00 -5.16 16.94
C THR A 261 19.50 -5.07 17.27
N GLN A 262 18.63 -5.97 16.79
CA GLN A 262 17.21 -5.98 17.19
C GLN A 262 17.07 -6.29 18.69
N SER A 263 16.35 -5.44 19.40
CA SER A 263 15.91 -5.73 20.77
C SER A 263 14.43 -5.44 20.93
N ILE A 264 13.81 -6.21 21.81
CA ILE A 264 12.39 -6.18 22.12
C ILE A 264 12.13 -5.15 23.24
N VAL A 265 13.19 -4.57 23.84
CA VAL A 265 13.10 -3.64 24.97
C VAL A 265 14.02 -2.43 24.79
N ALA A 266 13.46 -1.23 24.78
CA ALA A 266 14.24 0.01 24.80
C ALA A 266 14.42 0.54 26.23
N PHE A 267 15.60 1.11 26.53
CA PHE A 267 15.92 1.68 27.83
C PHE A 267 15.71 3.21 27.84
N SER A 268 15.26 3.81 28.96
CA SER A 268 15.11 5.27 29.13
C SER A 268 16.36 5.98 29.67
N SER A 269 17.54 5.34 29.62
CA SER A 269 18.83 5.91 30.06
C SER A 269 19.79 6.14 28.88
N ASN A 270 20.73 7.09 29.04
CA ASN A 270 21.85 7.26 28.12
C ASN A 270 22.72 6.00 28.03
N PHE A 271 23.14 5.67 26.82
CA PHE A 271 24.17 4.65 26.59
C PHE A 271 25.54 5.32 26.53
N ASP A 272 26.17 5.49 27.70
CA ASP A 272 27.62 5.71 27.75
C ASP A 272 28.29 4.34 27.53
N ASN A 273 28.82 4.09 26.33
CA ASN A 273 30.09 3.37 26.05
C ASN A 273 30.15 2.75 24.64
N SER A 274 31.31 2.93 24.00
CA SER A 274 31.94 2.29 22.83
C SER A 274 31.08 1.56 21.76
N PRO A 275 31.34 1.78 20.46
CA PRO A 275 30.81 1.01 19.32
C PRO A 275 30.82 -0.52 19.44
N ASP A 276 31.77 -1.08 20.17
CA ASP A 276 31.88 -2.53 20.35
C ASP A 276 30.92 -3.09 21.41
N ASP A 277 30.34 -2.23 22.26
CA ASP A 277 29.38 -2.62 23.30
C ASP A 277 27.93 -2.76 22.80
N TYR A 278 27.64 -2.28 21.59
CA TYR A 278 26.33 -2.43 20.96
C TYR A 278 25.97 -3.89 20.64
N LYS A 279 26.97 -4.79 20.55
CA LYS A 279 26.79 -6.20 20.16
C LYS A 279 26.19 -7.09 21.25
N TRP A 280 26.24 -6.69 22.51
CA TRP A 280 25.83 -7.54 23.65
C TRP A 280 24.61 -7.03 24.43
N ARG A 281 23.98 -5.93 23.98
CA ARG A 281 22.82 -5.32 24.65
C ARG A 281 21.55 -5.31 23.81
N THR A 282 21.46 -6.21 22.84
CA THR A 282 20.18 -6.62 22.27
C THR A 282 19.42 -7.44 23.29
N ALA A 283 18.60 -6.81 24.11
CA ALA A 283 17.60 -7.52 24.90
C ALA A 283 16.56 -8.14 23.94
N ARG A 284 16.88 -9.29 23.33
CA ARG A 284 15.85 -10.22 22.90
C ARG A 284 15.08 -10.55 24.19
N ARG A 285 13.81 -10.14 24.26
CA ARG A 285 12.88 -10.63 25.28
C ARG A 285 12.95 -12.16 25.20
N LEU A 286 13.44 -12.80 26.25
CA LEU A 286 13.53 -14.26 26.33
C LEU A 286 12.52 -14.67 27.39
N ILE A 287 11.53 -15.47 27.00
CA ILE A 287 10.64 -16.10 27.96
C ILE A 287 11.21 -17.47 28.29
N ASP A 288 11.93 -17.50 29.40
CA ASP A 288 12.52 -18.68 30.04
C ASP A 288 13.73 -19.33 29.34
N LYS A 289 14.59 -19.92 30.19
CA LYS A 289 16.01 -20.22 29.90
C LYS A 289 16.26 -21.64 29.38
N GLU A 290 15.23 -22.49 29.32
CA GLU A 290 15.44 -23.91 29.04
C GLU A 290 15.74 -24.22 27.57
N GLU A 291 15.48 -23.29 26.65
CA GLU A 291 15.90 -23.44 25.25
C GLU A 291 16.41 -22.11 24.69
N LYS A 292 17.74 -21.98 24.56
CA LYS A 292 18.40 -20.93 23.74
C LYS A 292 17.97 -20.94 22.25
N THR A 293 17.04 -21.82 21.88
CA THR A 293 16.55 -22.08 20.52
C THR A 293 15.07 -21.78 20.34
N LYS A 294 14.29 -21.47 21.39
CA LYS A 294 12.89 -21.06 21.26
C LYS A 294 12.78 -19.54 21.21
N SER A 295 12.65 -19.04 19.99
CA SER A 295 12.06 -17.74 19.70
C SER A 295 10.76 -17.58 20.49
N LEU A 296 10.52 -16.40 21.05
CA LEU A 296 9.16 -16.00 21.40
C LEU A 296 8.23 -16.27 20.21
N GLU A 297 7.19 -17.04 20.43
CA GLU A 297 6.11 -17.17 19.44
C GLU A 297 5.20 -15.93 19.39
N GLU A 298 5.38 -14.90 20.24
CA GLU A 298 4.24 -13.98 20.52
C GLU A 298 4.54 -12.48 20.78
N THR A 299 5.75 -11.94 20.59
CA THR A 299 5.94 -10.46 20.75
C THR A 299 6.20 -9.77 19.42
N ASN A 300 5.18 -9.06 18.91
CA ASN A 300 5.28 -8.20 17.73
C ASN A 300 5.85 -6.82 18.09
N VAL A 301 6.90 -6.76 18.92
CA VAL A 301 7.57 -5.52 19.37
C VAL A 301 9.06 -5.65 19.06
N SER A 302 9.56 -4.78 18.19
CA SER A 302 10.96 -4.80 17.75
C SER A 302 11.47 -3.37 17.61
N TRP A 303 12.71 -3.13 18.03
CA TRP A 303 13.42 -1.87 17.80
C TRP A 303 14.63 -2.08 16.89
N ILE A 304 14.88 -1.15 15.99
CA ILE A 304 16.17 -1.00 15.30
C ILE A 304 16.96 0.05 16.06
N TYR A 305 18.13 -0.34 16.56
CA TYR A 305 19.00 0.53 17.38
C TYR A 305 19.97 1.35 16.56
N ASN A 306 20.23 0.93 15.33
CA ASN A 306 21.15 1.63 14.46
C ASN A 306 20.77 1.39 13.01
N LEU A 307 20.44 2.47 12.30
CA LEU A 307 20.23 2.47 10.85
C LEU A 307 21.49 2.91 10.08
N ASN A 308 22.66 2.89 10.69
CA ASN A 308 23.91 3.30 10.05
C ASN A 308 24.80 2.08 9.72
N THR A 309 25.17 1.92 8.45
CA THR A 309 26.21 1.00 7.98
C THR A 309 27.42 1.81 7.54
N LYS A 310 28.63 1.31 7.81
CA LYS A 310 29.87 1.91 7.30
C LYS A 310 30.06 1.48 5.85
N THR A 311 30.20 2.42 4.92
CA THR A 311 30.66 2.10 3.55
C THR A 311 32.18 1.96 3.52
N GLU A 312 32.72 1.27 2.51
CA GLU A 312 34.17 1.05 2.31
C GLU A 312 34.98 2.36 2.23
N GLU A 313 34.32 3.49 1.95
CA GLU A 313 34.92 4.83 1.81
C GLU A 313 34.86 5.66 3.09
N GLY A 314 34.42 5.09 4.22
CA GLY A 314 34.30 5.79 5.50
C GLY A 314 33.09 6.73 5.60
N LYS A 315 32.23 6.78 4.58
CA LYS A 315 30.93 7.45 4.64
C LYS A 315 29.91 6.55 5.34
N ILE A 316 29.16 7.11 6.27
CA ILE A 316 28.10 6.39 6.98
C ILE A 316 26.79 6.72 6.27
N GLN A 317 26.21 5.76 5.57
CA GLN A 317 24.86 5.85 5.03
C GLN A 317 24.30 4.43 4.86
N ALA A 318 23.32 4.04 5.68
CA ALA A 318 22.53 2.85 5.34
C ALA A 318 21.24 3.27 4.64
N SER A 319 20.81 2.41 3.72
CA SER A 319 19.45 2.40 3.21
C SER A 319 18.74 1.18 3.76
N TYR A 320 17.51 1.36 4.21
CA TYR A 320 16.61 0.26 4.51
C TYR A 320 15.32 0.37 3.75
N ASP A 321 14.91 -0.74 3.16
CA ASP A 321 13.80 -0.78 2.24
C ASP A 321 12.62 -1.57 2.82
N ILE A 322 11.43 -1.01 2.62
CA ILE A 322 10.14 -1.68 2.85
C ILE A 322 9.38 -1.67 1.55
N GLU A 323 8.91 -2.84 1.12
CA GLU A 323 8.07 -3.01 -0.05
C GLU A 323 6.66 -3.40 0.37
N PHE A 324 5.65 -2.81 -0.27
CA PHE A 324 4.24 -3.12 0.01
C PHE A 324 3.37 -2.91 -1.22
N GLU A 325 2.36 -3.76 -1.37
CA GLU A 325 1.31 -3.54 -2.36
C GLU A 325 0.20 -2.64 -1.81
N TYR A 326 -0.29 -1.71 -2.63
CA TYR A 326 -1.35 -0.78 -2.24
C TYR A 326 -2.31 -0.51 -3.40
N TYR A 327 -3.60 -0.73 -3.15
CA TYR A 327 -4.68 -0.54 -4.13
C TYR A 327 -5.85 0.29 -3.54
N SER A 328 -5.62 1.00 -2.43
CA SER A 328 -6.68 1.73 -1.70
C SER A 328 -6.74 3.23 -2.01
N GLY A 329 -5.85 3.74 -2.84
CA GLY A 329 -5.72 5.17 -3.10
C GLY A 329 -4.36 5.51 -3.72
N ASN A 330 -4.15 6.79 -3.98
CA ASN A 330 -2.83 7.36 -4.31
C ASN A 330 -2.14 7.99 -3.09
N SER A 331 -2.77 7.94 -1.91
CA SER A 331 -2.20 8.38 -0.64
C SER A 331 -2.47 7.38 0.49
N ALA A 332 -1.62 7.45 1.51
CA ALA A 332 -1.71 6.67 2.75
C ALA A 332 -1.06 7.46 3.90
N LYS A 333 -1.26 7.03 5.14
CA LYS A 333 -0.48 7.50 6.29
C LYS A 333 0.48 6.43 6.78
N LEU A 334 1.72 6.83 7.02
CA LEU A 334 2.79 6.03 7.59
C LEU A 334 2.99 6.41 9.06
N TYR A 335 3.04 5.41 9.93
CA TYR A 335 3.35 5.59 11.34
C TYR A 335 4.44 4.65 11.82
N PHE A 336 5.23 5.10 12.79
CA PHE A 336 6.14 4.25 13.54
C PHE A 336 6.58 4.92 14.85
N PRO A 337 6.80 4.15 15.93
CA PRO A 337 7.35 4.69 17.15
C PRO A 337 8.85 4.95 16.98
N TYR A 338 9.34 6.06 17.54
CA TYR A 338 10.76 6.40 17.51
C TYR A 338 11.24 7.05 18.81
N LYS A 339 12.55 7.02 19.04
CA LYS A 339 13.20 7.71 20.17
C LYS A 339 14.66 8.02 19.91
N ALA A 340 15.24 8.92 20.71
CA ALA A 340 16.67 9.20 20.67
C ALA A 340 17.49 8.11 21.41
N ILE A 341 18.74 7.89 20.98
CA ILE A 341 19.64 6.86 21.55
C ILE A 341 20.51 7.44 22.68
N THR A 342 21.04 8.66 22.53
CA THR A 342 21.89 9.30 23.55
C THR A 342 21.59 10.79 23.68
N THR A 343 21.75 11.33 24.88
CA THR A 343 22.09 12.74 25.06
C THR A 343 23.60 12.79 25.25
N GLU A 344 24.37 13.35 24.31
CA GLU A 344 25.63 13.93 24.76
C GLU A 344 25.29 15.04 25.75
N GLN A 345 25.98 15.07 26.90
CA GLN A 345 25.76 16.03 27.97
C GLN A 345 25.57 17.45 27.39
N GLY A 346 24.35 17.98 27.51
CA GLY A 346 24.07 19.41 27.29
C GLY A 346 23.64 19.86 25.88
N SER A 347 23.39 18.97 24.91
CA SER A 347 22.84 19.37 23.59
C SER A 347 21.52 18.66 23.29
N ASN A 348 20.56 19.36 22.67
CA ASN A 348 19.28 18.80 22.23
C ASN A 348 19.54 17.61 21.27
N PRO A 349 19.15 16.36 21.62
CA PRO A 349 19.44 15.17 20.82
C PRO A 349 18.90 15.28 19.38
N SER A 350 17.86 16.09 19.13
CA SER A 350 17.26 16.26 17.80
C SER A 350 18.20 16.86 16.74
N THR A 351 19.23 17.63 17.12
CA THR A 351 20.13 18.28 16.14
C THR A 351 21.19 17.33 15.56
N LYS A 352 21.41 16.19 16.22
CA LYS A 352 22.35 15.14 15.82
C LYS A 352 21.68 13.94 15.16
N LEU A 353 20.34 13.92 15.18
CA LEU A 353 19.55 12.87 14.55
C LEU A 353 19.14 13.28 13.14
N SER A 354 19.06 12.30 12.25
CA SER A 354 18.40 12.46 10.95
C SER A 354 17.68 11.18 10.60
N LEU A 355 16.56 11.33 9.92
CA LEU A 355 15.89 10.24 9.23
C LEU A 355 15.19 10.85 8.03
N ASN A 356 15.51 10.32 6.86
CA ASN A 356 14.91 10.71 5.61
C ASN A 356 14.23 9.48 5.00
N TYR A 357 13.20 9.72 4.19
CA TYR A 357 12.56 8.67 3.42
C TYR A 357 12.47 9.06 1.95
N LYS A 358 12.52 8.04 1.08
CA LYS A 358 12.20 8.14 -0.34
C LYS A 358 11.08 7.15 -0.63
N LEU A 359 9.97 7.63 -1.19
CA LEU A 359 8.88 6.80 -1.65
C LEU A 359 9.02 6.58 -3.17
N ASN A 360 9.12 5.33 -3.60
CA ASN A 360 9.28 4.97 -5.01
C ASN A 360 10.45 5.75 -5.65
N ASN A 361 10.16 6.51 -6.71
CA ASN A 361 11.11 7.36 -7.42
C ASN A 361 10.96 8.84 -7.07
N ASP A 362 10.19 9.19 -6.04
CA ASP A 362 10.02 10.58 -5.59
C ASP A 362 11.29 11.15 -4.96
N GLU A 363 11.28 12.45 -4.68
CA GLU A 363 12.34 13.14 -3.95
C GLU A 363 12.49 12.62 -2.51
N VAL A 364 13.72 12.70 -2.00
CA VAL A 364 14.03 12.38 -0.60
C VAL A 364 13.42 13.46 0.30
N LYS A 365 12.69 13.04 1.33
CA LYS A 365 12.01 13.91 2.30
C LYS A 365 12.56 13.66 3.71
N SER A 366 12.82 14.72 4.45
CA SER A 366 13.23 14.64 5.86
C SER A 366 12.05 14.43 6.79
N ILE A 367 12.25 13.60 7.80
CA ILE A 367 11.27 13.35 8.86
C ILE A 367 11.59 14.28 10.03
N ASP A 368 10.57 14.96 10.55
CA ASP A 368 10.72 15.83 11.71
C ASP A 368 10.96 15.00 12.99
N LEU A 369 12.17 15.13 13.54
CA LEU A 369 12.60 14.47 14.78
C LEU A 369 12.76 15.45 15.94
N THR A 370 12.19 16.66 15.86
CA THR A 370 12.32 17.70 16.91
C THR A 370 11.78 17.28 18.27
N LYS A 371 10.85 16.31 18.31
CA LYS A 371 10.29 15.75 19.55
C LYS A 371 11.09 14.59 20.12
N ALA A 372 12.14 14.11 19.44
CA ALA A 372 12.90 12.95 19.88
C ALA A 372 13.47 13.13 21.29
N LYS A 373 13.20 12.15 22.17
CA LYS A 373 13.70 12.11 23.56
C LYS A 373 14.33 10.76 23.86
N VAL A 374 15.21 10.72 24.85
CA VAL A 374 15.81 9.46 25.34
C VAL A 374 14.88 8.75 26.31
N ASP A 375 14.01 9.47 27.02
CA ASP A 375 13.15 8.93 28.07
C ASP A 375 11.67 8.84 27.66
N ALA A 376 11.36 9.13 26.40
CA ALA A 376 10.02 8.99 25.83
C ALA A 376 10.06 8.28 24.47
N ILE A 377 8.91 7.76 24.06
CA ILE A 377 8.64 7.19 22.75
C ILE A 377 7.69 8.15 22.07
N GLU A 378 8.11 8.68 20.94
CA GLU A 378 7.29 9.52 20.07
C GLU A 378 6.77 8.69 18.89
N ILE A 379 5.76 9.17 18.18
CA ILE A 379 5.22 8.52 16.99
C ILE A 379 5.41 9.45 15.80
N ALA A 380 6.04 8.95 14.75
CA ALA A 380 6.07 9.64 13.46
C ALA A 380 4.70 9.46 12.79
N GLU A 381 4.16 10.53 12.23
CA GLU A 381 2.97 10.51 11.36
C GLU A 381 3.34 11.22 10.06
N ILE A 382 3.30 10.48 8.95
CA ILE A 382 3.78 10.96 7.66
C ILE A 382 2.72 10.68 6.61
N GLU A 383 2.33 11.71 5.86
CA GLU A 383 1.50 11.54 4.68
C GLU A 383 2.35 11.04 3.50
N LEU A 384 1.95 9.88 2.97
CA LEU A 384 2.49 9.33 1.74
C LEU A 384 1.58 9.76 0.59
N THR A 385 2.16 10.38 -0.43
CA THR A 385 1.48 10.81 -1.66
C THR A 385 2.13 10.16 -2.86
N ASN A 386 1.46 10.13 -4.02
CA ASN A 386 1.99 9.52 -5.26
C ASN A 386 2.26 8.01 -5.13
N LEU A 387 1.40 7.30 -4.39
CA LEU A 387 1.47 5.83 -4.34
C LEU A 387 1.12 5.24 -5.70
N ASN A 388 1.92 4.27 -6.13
CA ASN A 388 1.63 3.45 -7.30
C ASN A 388 0.41 2.57 -7.00
N PHE A 389 -0.41 2.33 -8.03
CA PHE A 389 -1.39 1.24 -7.99
C PHE A 389 -0.64 -0.11 -8.09
N GLY A 390 -0.42 -0.76 -6.95
CA GLY A 390 0.41 -1.97 -6.86
C GLY A 390 1.62 -1.79 -5.94
N LEU A 391 2.78 -2.25 -6.38
CA LEU A 391 3.99 -2.29 -5.56
C LEU A 391 4.54 -0.88 -5.31
N ASN A 392 4.80 -0.59 -4.04
CA ASN A 392 5.43 0.62 -3.55
C ASN A 392 6.66 0.24 -2.72
N LYS A 393 7.64 1.15 -2.69
CA LYS A 393 8.88 0.99 -1.94
C LYS A 393 9.17 2.25 -1.13
N ILE A 394 9.44 2.09 0.17
CA ILE A 394 9.95 3.17 1.02
C ILE A 394 11.39 2.84 1.39
N SER A 395 12.30 3.76 1.10
CA SER A 395 13.72 3.67 1.47
C SER A 395 14.03 4.68 2.56
N PHE A 396 14.44 4.22 3.74
CA PHE A 396 14.88 5.05 4.85
C PHE A 396 16.39 5.26 4.78
N THR A 397 16.83 6.50 5.01
CA THR A 397 18.25 6.88 5.01
C THR A 397 18.55 7.88 6.11
N THR A 398 19.83 8.06 6.41
CA THR A 398 20.36 9.11 7.29
C THR A 398 21.21 10.09 6.49
N GLU A 399 21.32 11.32 6.99
CA GLU A 399 22.33 12.27 6.52
C GLU A 399 23.72 11.82 6.99
N ALA A 400 24.75 12.16 6.19
CA ALA A 400 26.13 11.88 6.56
C ALA A 400 26.47 12.49 7.93
N GLU A 401 27.22 11.75 8.74
CA GLU A 401 27.70 12.16 10.07
C GLU A 401 26.60 12.37 11.14
N LYS A 402 25.33 12.12 10.80
CA LYS A 402 24.21 12.11 11.78
C LYS A 402 23.83 10.69 12.18
N ALA A 403 23.29 10.57 13.39
CA ALA A 403 22.78 9.31 13.90
C ALA A 403 21.32 9.11 13.47
N ALA A 404 20.90 7.86 13.28
CA ALA A 404 19.48 7.53 13.20
C ALA A 404 18.84 7.50 14.59
N PRO A 405 17.53 7.83 14.72
CA PRO A 405 16.78 7.47 15.92
C PRO A 405 16.62 5.95 16.01
N MET A 406 16.25 5.45 17.20
CA MET A 406 15.67 4.11 17.26
C MET A 406 14.29 4.17 16.63
N ILE A 407 13.96 3.20 15.78
CA ILE A 407 12.63 3.06 15.19
C ILE A 407 12.03 1.70 15.50
N GLY A 408 10.73 1.64 15.74
CA GLY A 408 9.99 0.41 15.90
C GLY A 408 9.21 0.03 14.63
N ASN A 409 8.24 -0.86 14.79
CA ASN A 409 7.46 -1.41 13.70
C ASN A 409 6.76 -0.32 12.89
N ILE A 410 6.56 -0.62 11.61
CA ILE A 410 5.99 0.33 10.67
C ILE A 410 4.51 0.00 10.45
N TYR A 411 3.68 1.03 10.35
CA TYR A 411 2.25 0.92 10.13
C TYR A 411 1.84 1.77 8.95
N ILE A 412 1.03 1.22 8.05
CA ILE A 412 0.47 1.95 6.92
C ILE A 412 -1.04 1.86 6.98
N THR A 413 -1.72 2.99 6.84
CA THR A 413 -3.18 3.12 6.91
C THR A 413 -3.72 3.89 5.71
N LYS A 414 -5.01 3.73 5.40
CA LYS A 414 -5.69 4.64 4.48
C LYS A 414 -5.74 6.04 5.08
N SER A 415 -5.67 7.07 4.24
CA SER A 415 -5.51 8.47 4.67
C SER A 415 -6.65 9.00 5.55
N ASP A 416 -7.83 8.40 5.47
CA ASP A 416 -9.05 8.76 6.20
C ASP A 416 -9.20 8.06 7.56
N LYS A 417 -8.23 7.20 7.96
CA LYS A 417 -8.34 6.39 9.18
C LYS A 417 -7.86 7.13 10.43
N ASN A 418 -8.56 6.87 11.54
CA ASN A 418 -8.20 7.37 12.87
C ASN A 418 -6.90 6.69 13.35
N PRO A 419 -5.88 7.46 13.80
CA PRO A 419 -4.63 6.88 14.30
C PRO A 419 -4.75 6.11 15.61
N ASN A 420 -5.87 6.21 16.34
CA ASN A 420 -6.03 5.58 17.65
C ASN A 420 -5.79 4.07 17.62
N ASP A 421 -6.25 3.35 16.60
CA ASP A 421 -6.02 1.91 16.49
C ASP A 421 -4.53 1.58 16.29
N VAL A 422 -3.80 2.47 15.59
CA VAL A 422 -2.35 2.36 15.41
C VAL A 422 -1.63 2.61 16.74
N TYR A 423 -2.04 3.64 17.48
CA TYR A 423 -1.46 3.94 18.80
C TYR A 423 -1.75 2.82 19.80
N ASP A 424 -2.94 2.23 19.72
CA ASP A 424 -3.34 1.11 20.54
C ASP A 424 -2.47 -0.12 20.27
N ASP A 425 -2.20 -0.44 18.99
CA ASP A 425 -1.29 -1.55 18.67
C ASP A 425 0.18 -1.25 19.03
N ILE A 426 0.66 -0.02 18.80
CA ILE A 426 2.00 0.41 19.21
C ILE A 426 2.17 0.23 20.73
N PHE A 427 1.24 0.70 21.54
CA PHE A 427 1.40 0.68 22.99
C PHE A 427 0.69 -0.48 23.68
N GLY A 428 0.19 -1.45 22.91
CA GLY A 428 -0.49 -2.65 23.42
C GLY A 428 -1.75 -2.33 24.22
N ASN A 429 -2.46 -1.25 23.88
CA ASN A 429 -3.71 -0.90 24.53
C ASN A 429 -4.83 -1.76 23.95
N GLU A 430 -5.35 -2.68 24.75
CA GLU A 430 -6.44 -3.58 24.39
C GLU A 430 -7.76 -3.02 24.93
N ARG A 431 -8.76 -2.95 24.05
CA ARG A 431 -10.13 -2.54 24.38
C ARG A 431 -11.07 -3.68 24.06
N THR A 432 -12.18 -3.75 24.79
CA THR A 432 -13.26 -4.69 24.51
C THR A 432 -14.52 -3.89 24.18
N ASN A 433 -15.29 -4.35 23.20
CA ASN A 433 -16.57 -3.72 22.84
C ASN A 433 -17.56 -3.76 24.02
N ASP A 434 -17.43 -4.76 24.90
CA ASP A 434 -18.28 -4.95 26.06
C ASP A 434 -18.02 -3.90 27.16
N ASN A 435 -16.83 -3.30 27.19
CA ASN A 435 -16.43 -2.30 28.18
C ASN A 435 -15.64 -1.15 27.51
N PRO A 436 -16.32 -0.24 26.78
CA PRO A 436 -15.64 0.84 26.03
C PRO A 436 -14.91 1.85 26.93
N ASN A 437 -15.24 1.85 28.23
CA ASN A 437 -14.61 2.69 29.25
C ASN A 437 -13.31 2.09 29.80
N GLN A 438 -12.93 0.87 29.39
CA GLN A 438 -11.74 0.18 29.87
C GLN A 438 -10.65 0.08 28.81
N ILE A 439 -9.41 0.32 29.25
CA ILE A 439 -8.19 0.18 28.46
C ILE A 439 -7.22 -0.68 29.25
N THR A 440 -6.84 -1.83 28.70
CA THR A 440 -5.83 -2.72 29.30
C THR A 440 -4.52 -2.57 28.56
N VAL A 441 -3.45 -2.18 29.25
CA VAL A 441 -2.11 -2.14 28.67
C VAL A 441 -1.49 -3.52 28.76
N ASN A 442 -1.32 -4.14 27.59
CA ASN A 442 -0.63 -5.42 27.43
C ASN A 442 0.87 -5.20 27.26
N PHE A 443 1.62 -5.43 28.35
CA PHE A 443 3.05 -5.19 28.33
C PHE A 443 3.81 -6.07 27.34
N VAL A 444 3.29 -7.24 26.96
CA VAL A 444 3.90 -8.14 25.97
C VAL A 444 3.78 -7.57 24.55
N LYS A 445 2.65 -6.94 24.22
CA LYS A 445 2.38 -6.44 22.87
C LYS A 445 2.76 -4.98 22.66
N GLY A 446 2.87 -4.20 23.74
CA GLY A 446 3.15 -2.77 23.69
C GLY A 446 4.63 -2.40 23.78
N TYR A 447 4.98 -1.30 23.11
CA TYR A 447 6.22 -0.57 23.31
C TYR A 447 6.21 0.13 24.68
N GLY A 448 7.31 0.02 25.43
CA GLY A 448 7.52 0.73 26.70
C GLY A 448 9.01 0.86 27.00
N LEU A 449 9.36 1.63 28.03
CA LEU A 449 10.74 1.93 28.39
C LEU A 449 11.06 1.50 29.81
N ALA A 450 12.15 0.75 29.95
CA ALA A 450 12.77 0.44 31.23
C ALA A 450 13.88 1.43 31.52
N ASN A 451 13.97 2.02 32.70
CA ASN A 451 15.06 2.98 32.97
C ASN A 451 16.42 2.35 33.24
N LYS A 452 16.43 1.07 33.63
CA LYS A 452 17.59 0.20 33.85
C LYS A 452 17.18 -1.23 33.51
N GLY A 453 18.12 -2.18 33.54
CA GLY A 453 17.79 -3.60 33.47
C GLY A 453 16.72 -3.96 34.51
N ILE A 454 15.53 -4.33 34.02
CA ILE A 454 14.44 -4.89 34.80
C ILE A 454 14.75 -6.39 34.86
N GLY A 455 14.86 -6.93 36.07
CA GLY A 455 15.35 -8.29 36.30
C GLY A 455 14.30 -9.14 36.98
N VAL A 456 14.49 -10.45 36.98
CA VAL A 456 13.74 -11.40 37.81
C VAL A 456 14.67 -11.89 38.92
N ILE A 457 14.13 -12.07 40.13
CA ILE A 457 14.77 -12.90 41.15
C ILE A 457 14.05 -14.26 41.17
N ARG A 458 14.73 -15.32 40.74
CA ARG A 458 14.36 -16.71 41.06
C ARG A 458 15.46 -17.31 41.94
N ASN A 459 15.10 -17.93 43.05
CA ASN A 459 16.03 -18.65 43.96
C ASN A 459 17.27 -17.84 44.41
N GLY A 460 17.13 -16.54 44.65
CA GLY A 460 18.24 -15.69 45.10
C GLY A 460 19.29 -15.34 44.03
N GLN A 461 19.08 -15.73 42.77
CA GLN A 461 19.91 -15.35 41.63
C GLN A 461 19.25 -14.18 40.88
N LYS A 462 20.02 -13.11 40.63
CA LYS A 462 19.59 -11.98 39.79
C LYS A 462 19.69 -12.40 38.33
N GLU A 463 18.55 -12.58 37.67
CA GLU A 463 18.48 -12.84 36.23
C GLU A 463 17.93 -11.61 35.50
N SER A 464 18.52 -11.22 34.37
CA SER A 464 18.18 -10.01 33.62
C SER A 464 17.12 -10.31 32.56
N THR A 465 15.85 -10.40 32.94
CA THR A 465 14.73 -10.41 31.97
C THR A 465 13.62 -9.46 32.40
N ASP A 466 13.20 -8.58 31.48
CA ASP A 466 12.28 -7.49 31.80
C ASP A 466 10.85 -7.97 32.05
N ILE A 467 10.41 -9.04 31.36
CA ILE A 467 9.10 -9.70 31.52
C ILE A 467 9.30 -11.21 31.55
N PHE A 468 8.66 -11.89 32.50
CA PHE A 468 8.66 -13.35 32.58
C PHE A 468 7.25 -13.93 32.58
N LYS A 469 7.16 -15.18 32.13
CA LYS A 469 5.94 -15.98 32.14
C LYS A 469 5.81 -16.73 33.46
N LEU A 470 4.66 -16.60 34.10
CA LEU A 470 4.24 -17.39 35.26
C LEU A 470 2.94 -18.11 34.92
N THR A 471 2.97 -19.43 34.86
CA THR A 471 1.75 -20.24 34.82
C THR A 471 1.24 -20.41 36.24
N GLY A 472 0.04 -19.91 36.50
CA GLY A 472 -0.55 -19.88 37.84
C GLY A 472 -2.05 -19.63 37.86
N LYS A 473 -2.65 -19.66 39.04
CA LYS A 473 -4.10 -19.45 39.23
C LYS A 473 -4.37 -18.02 39.66
N LEU A 474 -5.31 -17.34 39.00
CA LEU A 474 -5.89 -16.13 39.59
C LEU A 474 -6.63 -16.51 40.86
N ASP A 475 -6.44 -15.76 41.94
CA ASP A 475 -7.05 -16.04 43.23
C ASP A 475 -8.57 -16.12 43.11
N GLY A 476 -9.17 -17.17 43.67
CA GLY A 476 -10.59 -17.49 43.48
C GLY A 476 -10.96 -18.12 42.12
N VAL A 477 -10.03 -18.27 41.18
CA VAL A 477 -10.23 -18.93 39.88
C VAL A 477 -9.49 -20.26 39.84
N GLY A 478 -10.21 -21.35 39.54
CA GLY A 478 -9.66 -22.72 39.65
C GLY A 478 -8.67 -23.15 38.55
N THR A 479 -8.58 -22.41 37.45
CA THR A 479 -7.82 -22.77 36.25
C THR A 479 -6.48 -22.05 36.17
N ASP A 480 -5.42 -22.80 35.87
CA ASP A 480 -4.12 -22.21 35.55
C ASP A 480 -4.17 -21.44 34.23
N LYS A 481 -3.52 -20.28 34.20
CA LYS A 481 -3.31 -19.46 33.00
C LYS A 481 -1.89 -18.92 33.00
N ASP A 482 -1.43 -18.52 31.83
CA ASP A 482 -0.14 -17.86 31.66
C ASP A 482 -0.28 -16.36 31.91
N TYR A 483 0.57 -15.84 32.79
CA TYR A 483 0.68 -14.41 33.10
C TYR A 483 2.07 -13.92 32.76
N TYR A 484 2.14 -12.76 32.11
CA TYR A 484 3.39 -12.11 31.76
C TYR A 484 3.61 -10.92 32.70
N LEU A 485 4.68 -10.96 33.47
CA LEU A 485 4.90 -10.06 34.59
C LEU A 485 6.22 -9.30 34.45
N LEU A 486 6.18 -7.99 34.63
CA LEU A 486 7.33 -7.12 34.89
C LEU A 486 7.91 -7.45 36.27
N GLY A 487 9.20 -7.77 36.33
CA GLY A 487 9.88 -8.09 37.60
C GLY A 487 10.69 -6.93 38.16
N TYR A 488 10.95 -6.90 39.47
CA TYR A 488 12.00 -6.07 40.06
C TYR A 488 11.96 -4.55 39.72
N LEU A 489 10.75 -3.97 39.64
CA LEU A 489 10.60 -2.52 39.70
C LEU A 489 11.05 -2.05 41.08
N GLY A 490 11.78 -0.95 41.12
CA GLY A 490 12.56 -0.52 42.27
C GLY A 490 11.70 0.20 43.30
N ASN A 491 12.36 0.83 44.26
CA ASN A 491 11.72 1.63 45.30
C ASN A 491 11.00 2.87 44.73
N SER A 492 10.25 3.58 45.57
CA SER A 492 9.56 4.84 45.19
C SER A 492 10.48 5.78 44.42
N VAL A 493 10.02 6.18 43.24
CA VAL A 493 10.66 7.20 42.40
C VAL A 493 9.80 8.45 42.44
N SER A 494 10.39 9.57 42.85
CA SER A 494 9.79 10.89 42.64
C SER A 494 10.02 11.32 41.19
N PRO A 495 9.08 12.02 40.52
CA PRO A 495 9.30 12.58 39.19
C PRO A 495 10.54 13.49 39.13
N SER A 496 10.90 14.13 40.26
CA SER A 496 12.12 14.95 40.40
C SER A 496 13.42 14.16 40.35
N ASP A 497 13.37 12.85 40.57
CA ASP A 497 14.55 11.99 40.81
C ASP A 497 14.83 11.03 39.65
N LEU A 498 14.15 11.19 38.51
CA LEU A 498 14.28 10.34 37.31
C LEU A 498 15.73 10.22 36.77
N THR A 499 16.65 11.05 37.27
CA THR A 499 18.09 11.06 36.97
C THR A 499 18.96 10.24 37.94
N SER A 500 18.40 9.72 39.05
CA SER A 500 19.16 9.03 40.09
C SER A 500 19.49 7.57 39.75
N SER A 501 20.70 7.13 40.13
CA SER A 501 21.26 5.83 39.71
C SER A 501 20.72 4.60 40.46
N ASN A 502 19.89 4.76 41.49
CA ASN A 502 19.42 3.65 42.35
C ASN A 502 17.92 3.32 42.19
N GLN A 503 17.23 4.04 41.30
CA GLN A 503 15.80 3.89 41.09
C GLN A 503 15.50 3.01 39.87
N LYS A 504 14.46 2.16 39.95
CA LYS A 504 14.00 1.32 38.83
C LYS A 504 12.51 1.56 38.58
N TYR A 505 12.16 1.98 37.39
CA TYR A 505 10.79 2.26 36.97
C TYR A 505 10.56 1.78 35.54
N TYR A 506 9.29 1.65 35.18
CA TYR A 506 8.86 1.33 33.84
C TYR A 506 7.90 2.40 33.32
N THR A 507 8.11 2.80 32.08
CA THR A 507 7.26 3.75 31.36
C THR A 507 6.45 2.99 30.32
N PHE A 508 5.14 3.22 30.32
CA PHE A 508 4.21 2.73 29.31
C PHE A 508 3.23 3.85 28.93
N TYR A 509 2.36 3.59 27.95
CA TYR A 509 1.47 4.61 27.43
C TYR A 509 0.02 4.12 27.40
N VAL A 510 -0.89 5.03 27.75
CA VAL A 510 -2.34 4.80 27.74
C VAL A 510 -2.99 5.79 26.79
N ASN A 511 -3.63 5.29 25.74
CA ASN A 511 -4.40 6.07 24.79
C ASN A 511 -5.84 6.22 25.28
N ALA A 512 -6.15 7.27 26.05
CA ALA A 512 -7.47 7.46 26.63
C ALA A 512 -8.49 7.92 25.57
N ASN A 513 -9.67 7.30 25.53
CA ASN A 513 -10.74 7.70 24.60
C ASN A 513 -11.25 9.12 24.89
N GLU A 514 -11.28 9.49 26.17
CA GLU A 514 -11.83 10.74 26.67
C GLU A 514 -10.92 11.26 27.79
N ALA A 515 -10.97 12.56 28.05
CA ALA A 515 -10.32 13.11 29.22
C ALA A 515 -11.15 12.77 30.47
N GLY A 516 -10.49 12.36 31.56
CA GLY A 516 -11.22 12.00 32.77
C GLY A 516 -10.39 11.34 33.85
N THR A 517 -11.06 10.91 34.92
CA THR A 517 -10.44 10.15 36.01
C THR A 517 -10.59 8.66 35.75
N TYR A 518 -9.48 7.94 35.68
CA TYR A 518 -9.43 6.51 35.41
C TYR A 518 -9.01 5.74 36.67
N GLU A 519 -9.84 4.80 37.12
CA GLU A 519 -9.45 3.81 38.13
C GLU A 519 -8.43 2.84 37.58
N ILE A 520 -7.47 2.47 38.42
CA ILE A 520 -6.39 1.57 38.03
C ILE A 520 -6.55 0.25 38.76
N SER A 521 -6.49 -0.82 37.99
CA SER A 521 -6.40 -2.18 38.49
C SER A 521 -5.38 -2.96 37.67
N GLY A 522 -4.99 -4.13 38.15
CA GLY A 522 -4.08 -4.99 37.40
C GLY A 522 -3.72 -6.24 38.18
N VAL A 523 -2.97 -7.13 37.54
CA VAL A 523 -2.54 -8.39 38.17
C VAL A 523 -1.14 -8.27 38.73
N PHE A 524 -0.89 -8.94 39.86
CA PHE A 524 0.43 -8.95 40.49
C PHE A 524 0.78 -10.30 41.11
N TRP A 525 2.09 -10.53 41.28
CA TRP A 525 2.66 -11.66 42.01
C TRP A 525 3.74 -11.20 43.01
N SER A 526 3.50 -11.44 44.29
CA SER A 526 4.44 -11.12 45.37
C SER A 526 4.32 -12.07 46.57
N GLY A 527 5.46 -12.55 47.06
CA GLY A 527 5.57 -13.33 48.29
C GLY A 527 5.62 -12.49 49.58
N GLU A 528 5.81 -11.18 49.45
CA GLU A 528 5.97 -10.24 50.57
C GLU A 528 5.01 -9.05 50.41
N LYS A 529 4.81 -8.28 51.49
CA LYS A 529 4.04 -7.03 51.43
C LYS A 529 4.81 -5.97 50.65
N ARG A 530 4.36 -5.72 49.42
CA ARG A 530 4.93 -4.73 48.50
C ARG A 530 3.89 -3.70 48.09
N GLY A 531 4.31 -2.70 47.33
CA GLY A 531 3.42 -1.64 46.87
C GLY A 531 3.86 -1.08 45.52
N LEU A 532 2.92 -0.41 44.85
CA LEU A 532 3.11 0.22 43.54
C LEU A 532 2.80 1.71 43.63
N SER A 533 3.47 2.50 42.79
CA SER A 533 3.20 3.93 42.60
C SER A 533 3.06 4.21 41.10
N PHE A 534 1.99 4.91 40.72
CA PHE A 534 1.71 5.32 39.34
C PHE A 534 1.57 6.84 39.23
N TRP A 535 2.06 7.42 38.13
CA TRP A 535 1.87 8.84 37.79
C TRP A 535 1.96 9.12 36.29
N VAL A 536 1.49 10.30 35.88
CA VAL A 536 1.53 10.82 34.51
C VAL A 536 2.69 11.82 34.37
N ASP A 537 3.49 11.71 33.30
CA ASP A 537 4.74 12.46 33.11
C ASP A 537 4.60 13.93 32.63
N GLU A 538 3.39 14.48 32.55
CA GLU A 538 3.16 15.84 31.99
C GLU A 538 2.99 16.94 33.05
N TYR A 539 3.13 16.62 34.32
CA TYR A 539 3.02 17.60 35.41
C TYR A 539 4.40 18.22 35.70
N ASN A 540 4.70 19.29 34.96
CA ASN A 540 5.84 20.20 35.15
C ASN A 540 6.10 20.50 36.64
N ASN A 541 7.21 19.96 37.18
CA ASN A 541 8.04 20.46 38.30
C ASN A 541 7.38 21.02 39.58
N GLN A 542 6.08 20.87 39.75
CA GLN A 542 5.34 21.14 40.97
C GLN A 542 4.20 20.14 41.01
N LEU A 543 4.30 19.13 41.88
CA LEU A 543 3.21 18.48 42.59
C LEU A 543 3.73 17.16 43.17
N ASN A 544 4.03 17.19 44.46
CA ASN A 544 4.23 15.99 45.29
C ASN A 544 2.92 15.17 45.47
N ASP A 545 1.80 15.55 44.82
CA ASP A 545 0.44 15.18 45.26
C ASP A 545 -0.48 14.54 44.20
N LYS A 546 0.01 14.13 43.01
CA LYS A 546 -0.82 13.42 42.00
C LYS A 546 -0.30 12.01 41.66
N HIS A 547 0.18 11.32 42.68
CA HIS A 547 0.50 9.91 42.64
C HIS A 547 -0.70 9.11 43.12
N THR A 548 -0.98 7.97 42.49
CA THR A 548 -1.76 6.95 43.17
C THR A 548 -0.85 5.81 43.60
N LYS A 549 -1.01 5.40 44.86
CA LYS A 549 -0.20 4.36 45.50
C LYS A 549 -1.10 3.21 45.92
N PHE A 550 -0.57 2.01 45.77
CA PHE A 550 -1.19 0.77 46.23
C PHE A 550 -0.27 0.11 47.26
N LYS A 551 -0.83 -0.38 48.36
CA LYS A 551 -0.09 -0.98 49.48
C LYS A 551 -0.54 -2.41 49.77
N ASP A 552 0.24 -3.09 50.60
CA ASP A 552 -0.05 -4.42 51.12
C ASP A 552 -0.34 -5.46 50.02
N LEU A 553 0.30 -5.30 48.85
CA LEU A 553 0.18 -6.21 47.72
C LEU A 553 0.97 -7.49 48.01
N MET A 554 0.28 -8.48 48.59
CA MET A 554 0.86 -9.75 49.01
C MET A 554 -0.07 -10.93 48.71
N LEU A 555 0.51 -12.03 48.24
CA LEU A 555 -0.20 -13.29 48.03
C LEU A 555 -0.12 -14.23 49.24
N GLY A 556 1.01 -14.23 49.94
CA GLY A 556 1.42 -15.30 50.86
C GLY A 556 2.62 -16.05 50.29
N ASN A 557 2.74 -17.36 50.54
CA ASN A 557 3.87 -18.19 50.11
C ASN A 557 4.14 -18.11 48.59
N TRP A 558 5.35 -17.69 48.21
CA TRP A 558 5.79 -17.53 46.81
C TRP A 558 5.71 -18.84 45.99
N MET A 559 5.73 -20.00 46.67
CA MET A 559 5.63 -21.32 46.05
C MET A 559 4.24 -21.65 45.49
N GLU A 560 3.18 -20.95 45.92
CA GLU A 560 1.81 -21.29 45.56
C GLU A 560 1.41 -20.86 44.13
N LYS A 561 2.27 -20.10 43.43
CA LYS A 561 2.02 -19.60 42.05
C LYS A 561 0.61 -19.01 41.86
N LYS A 562 0.07 -18.33 42.87
CA LYS A 562 -1.20 -17.61 42.79
C LYS A 562 -0.99 -16.22 42.21
N ILE A 563 -1.93 -15.69 41.45
CA ILE A 563 -1.96 -14.31 40.96
C ILE A 563 -3.10 -13.60 41.67
N LYS A 564 -2.94 -12.33 42.05
CA LYS A 564 -4.04 -11.51 42.57
C LYS A 564 -4.24 -10.28 41.72
N ILE A 565 -5.43 -9.69 41.84
CA ILE A 565 -5.73 -8.38 41.29
C ILE A 565 -5.50 -7.34 42.39
N PHE A 566 -4.88 -6.24 42.04
CA PHE A 566 -4.95 -5.01 42.82
C PHE A 566 -5.98 -4.07 42.18
N ASN A 567 -6.68 -3.31 43.01
CA ASN A 567 -7.68 -2.33 42.58
C ASN A 567 -7.74 -1.17 43.60
N VAL A 568 -8.78 -0.33 43.52
CA VAL A 568 -9.02 0.78 44.45
C VAL A 568 -9.07 0.36 45.93
N ASP A 569 -9.43 -0.89 46.24
CA ASP A 569 -9.47 -1.39 47.63
C ASP A 569 -8.07 -1.54 48.23
N ASN A 570 -7.02 -1.63 47.39
CA ASN A 570 -5.62 -1.72 47.80
C ASN A 570 -4.93 -0.35 47.90
N LYS A 571 -5.67 0.76 47.78
CA LYS A 571 -5.07 2.10 47.80
C LYS A 571 -4.37 2.39 49.13
N ASP A 572 -3.29 3.15 49.05
CA ASP A 572 -2.59 3.66 50.22
C ASP A 572 -3.43 4.70 50.99
N ASP A 573 -3.08 4.96 52.25
CA ASP A 573 -3.71 6.03 53.02
C ASP A 573 -3.39 7.37 52.33
N GLY A 574 -4.42 8.03 51.79
CA GLY A 574 -4.28 9.25 50.98
C GLY A 574 -4.19 9.01 49.46
N GLY A 575 -4.13 7.76 48.99
CA GLY A 575 -4.23 7.43 47.57
C GLY A 575 -5.66 7.43 47.05
N THR A 576 -5.86 7.76 45.77
CA THR A 576 -7.19 7.75 45.13
C THR A 576 -7.51 6.43 44.44
N GLY A 577 -6.51 5.59 44.14
CA GLY A 577 -6.65 4.42 43.27
C GLY A 577 -6.88 4.80 41.79
N SER A 578 -6.62 6.05 41.40
CA SER A 578 -6.97 6.58 40.09
C SER A 578 -5.97 7.61 39.56
N LEU A 579 -5.90 7.79 38.24
CA LEU A 579 -5.16 8.87 37.59
C LEU A 579 -6.09 9.72 36.70
N VAL A 580 -5.78 11.01 36.58
CA VAL A 580 -6.45 11.88 35.60
C VAL A 580 -5.68 11.82 34.29
N LEU A 581 -6.35 11.39 33.22
CA LEU A 581 -5.79 11.27 31.87
C LEU A 581 -6.42 12.30 30.95
N LYS A 582 -5.64 12.84 30.00
CA LYS A 582 -6.17 13.61 28.87
C LYS A 582 -6.65 12.65 27.79
N GLN A 583 -7.55 13.09 26.93
CA GLN A 583 -7.88 12.37 25.70
C GLN A 583 -6.61 12.17 24.85
N GLY A 584 -6.48 10.99 24.24
CA GLY A 584 -5.32 10.58 23.47
C GLY A 584 -4.21 9.96 24.34
N LEU A 585 -2.98 10.01 23.85
CA LEU A 585 -1.85 9.32 24.47
C LEU A 585 -1.36 9.99 25.76
N ASN A 586 -1.20 9.19 26.82
CA ASN A 586 -0.69 9.59 28.13
C ASN A 586 0.55 8.73 28.47
N LYS A 587 1.67 9.37 28.82
CA LYS A 587 2.88 8.69 29.33
C LYS A 587 2.70 8.39 30.82
N ILE A 588 2.66 7.10 31.17
CA ILE A 588 2.51 6.61 32.54
C ILE A 588 3.82 6.01 33.01
N ILE A 589 4.20 6.31 34.25
CA ILE A 589 5.37 5.71 34.89
C ILE A 589 4.91 4.91 36.11
N VAL A 590 5.47 3.72 36.27
CA VAL A 590 5.24 2.83 37.42
C VAL A 590 6.54 2.46 38.11
N SER A 591 6.53 2.51 39.44
CA SER A 591 7.61 2.06 40.32
C SER A 591 7.05 1.40 41.59
N GLY A 592 7.92 0.95 42.49
CA GLY A 592 7.52 0.53 43.83
C GLY A 592 7.04 1.70 44.68
N LYS A 593 6.38 1.41 45.80
CA LYS A 593 5.73 2.43 46.64
C LYS A 593 6.67 3.18 47.60
N ASP A 594 7.65 2.49 48.19
CA ASP A 594 8.44 2.99 49.33
C ASP A 594 9.96 2.83 49.10
N SER A 595 10.79 3.61 49.80
CA SER A 595 12.26 3.63 49.68
C SER A 595 12.97 2.33 50.10
N ASN A 596 12.27 1.43 50.80
CA ASN A 596 12.84 0.20 51.39
C ASN A 596 12.10 -1.08 50.93
N LYS A 597 11.15 -0.98 49.98
CA LYS A 597 10.36 -2.11 49.48
C LYS A 597 10.22 -1.99 47.97
N GLU A 598 10.83 -2.93 47.25
CA GLU A 598 10.67 -3.00 45.79
C GLU A 598 9.21 -3.39 45.45
N ALA A 599 8.80 -3.17 44.20
CA ALA A 599 7.46 -3.48 43.73
C ALA A 599 7.15 -4.99 43.73
N PRO A 600 5.86 -5.39 43.76
CA PRO A 600 5.49 -6.74 43.34
C PRO A 600 5.83 -6.96 41.86
N ASN A 601 5.88 -8.22 41.42
CA ASN A 601 5.91 -8.49 39.98
C ASN A 601 4.56 -8.10 39.38
N LEU A 602 4.55 -7.30 38.32
CA LEU A 602 3.37 -6.61 37.81
C LEU A 602 3.00 -7.09 36.41
N GLY A 603 1.79 -7.58 36.20
CA GLY A 603 1.27 -7.88 34.86
C GLY A 603 0.45 -6.72 34.30
N ASN A 604 -0.33 -7.02 33.25
CA ASN A 604 -1.16 -6.02 32.55
C ASN A 604 -1.99 -5.16 33.51
N VAL A 605 -2.07 -3.87 33.18
CA VAL A 605 -2.75 -2.84 33.98
C VAL A 605 -3.95 -2.34 33.21
N THR A 606 -5.10 -2.25 33.88
CA THR A 606 -6.37 -1.79 33.33
C THR A 606 -6.71 -0.41 33.89
N PHE A 607 -7.13 0.48 32.99
CA PHE A 607 -7.61 1.82 33.29
C PHE A 607 -9.09 1.89 32.96
N THR A 608 -9.93 2.20 33.96
CA THR A 608 -11.39 2.27 33.81
C THR A 608 -11.86 3.71 34.02
N LEU A 609 -12.45 4.34 33.00
CA LEU A 609 -13.00 5.69 33.13
C LEU A 609 -14.14 5.70 34.16
N LYS A 610 -14.05 6.57 35.16
CA LYS A 610 -15.16 6.84 36.08
C LYS A 610 -16.26 7.56 35.33
N GLU A 611 -17.50 7.07 35.44
CA GLU A 611 -18.65 7.82 34.97
C GLU A 611 -18.69 9.19 35.68
N SER A 612 -18.80 10.25 34.89
CA SER A 612 -18.97 11.60 35.43
C SER A 612 -20.30 11.65 36.16
N THR A 613 -20.26 11.83 37.48
CA THR A 613 -21.44 12.21 38.24
C THR A 613 -21.64 13.71 38.08
N GLU A 614 -22.11 14.16 36.92
CA GLU A 614 -22.79 15.46 36.87
C GLU A 614 -24.22 15.29 37.40
N PRO A 615 -24.68 16.18 38.29
CA PRO A 615 -26.06 16.15 38.74
C PRO A 615 -26.96 16.46 37.54
N THR A 616 -27.94 15.60 37.32
CA THR A 616 -29.05 15.85 36.41
C THR A 616 -29.58 17.25 36.71
N ALA A 617 -29.49 18.16 35.74
CA ALA A 617 -30.08 19.48 35.86
C ALA A 617 -31.55 19.29 36.24
N SER A 618 -31.88 19.63 37.49
CA SER A 618 -33.25 19.74 37.96
C SER A 618 -33.98 20.66 37.01
N THR A 619 -34.90 20.10 36.25
CA THR A 619 -35.92 20.87 35.54
C THR A 619 -36.78 21.52 36.61
N ALA A 620 -36.36 22.72 37.02
CA ALA A 620 -37.22 23.62 37.77
C ALA A 620 -38.36 24.03 36.84
N ALA A 621 -39.46 23.28 36.93
CA ALA A 621 -40.77 23.78 36.57
C ALA A 621 -41.02 25.05 37.38
N VAL A 622 -41.21 26.18 36.69
CA VAL A 622 -41.97 27.29 37.25
C VAL A 622 -43.01 27.72 36.22
N SER A 623 -44.25 27.55 36.68
CA SER A 623 -45.54 27.87 36.12
C SER A 623 -45.84 29.37 36.09
N HIS A 624 -46.60 29.77 35.07
CA HIS A 624 -47.41 30.99 34.89
C HIS A 624 -46.70 32.33 34.71
#